data_AF-F2SPK6-F1
#
_entry.id   AF-F2SPK6-F1
#
_cell.length_a   1.000
_cell.length_b   1.000
_cell.length_c   1.000
_cell.angle_alpha   90.00
_cell.angle_beta   90.00
_cell.angle_gamma   90.00
#
_symmetry.space_group_name_H-M   'P 1'
#
loop_
_entity.id
_entity.type
_entity.pdbx_description
1 polymer ?
#
loop_
_entity_poly.entity_id
_entity_poly.type
_entity_poly.pdbx_seq_one_letter_code
_entity_poly.pdbx_strand_id
1 'polypeptide(L)'
;MRFEKINLATKSWWSPKGSPDPIPLEQRESVTPAPDHICLSCSIGTAQVFAQGWMCLNPLCAEFWKMEGSPPPSQLTFAPEFLAKRSKPKNVVLPPCSLVPDLLSTFSNDQTDVTGTRMAWKGIVCPQCRACIARIHWRRWECSTAGCGFQYSPPMNHISLRSVLPDLEMSPSGHKLPTVPKDITSMPTIQYMKNYRKDTFVLPGAGIVTHFAANRTVNSCPGGPDDLFSLMQREDLGLRRYPISPCVGEFFLSFFLLPFLLLESLDISLRVGTKIQVVNENQDISKDKAWICLYPIFSRFIQS
;
A
#
# COMPACT_ATOMS: atom_id res chain seq x y z
N MET A 1 -11.55 11.31 15.40
CA MET A 1 -10.64 12.34 14.84
C MET A 1 -11.42 13.12 13.78
N ARG A 2 -11.43 14.46 13.82
CA ARG A 2 -12.11 15.30 12.82
C ARG A 2 -11.08 15.86 11.84
N PHE A 3 -11.32 15.70 10.55
CA PHE A 3 -10.49 16.28 9.50
C PHE A 3 -11.13 17.57 8.97
N GLU A 4 -10.31 18.62 8.81
CA GLU A 4 -10.75 19.91 8.31
C GLU A 4 -9.93 20.29 7.08
N LYS A 5 -10.59 20.89 6.07
CA LYS A 5 -9.89 21.49 4.94
C LYS A 5 -9.22 22.78 5.39
N ILE A 6 -7.90 22.88 5.22
CA ILE A 6 -7.11 24.05 5.61
C ILE A 6 -7.35 25.22 4.66
N ASN A 7 -7.16 25.01 3.35
CA ASN A 7 -7.40 26.05 2.35
C ASN A 7 -8.85 26.01 1.87
N LEU A 8 -9.63 26.98 2.34
CA LEU A 8 -11.04 27.13 2.00
C LEU A 8 -11.31 28.03 0.79
N ALA A 9 -10.29 28.71 0.26
CA ALA A 9 -10.43 29.66 -0.85
C ALA A 9 -10.71 28.96 -2.19
N THR A 10 -10.23 27.72 -2.35
CA THR A 10 -10.45 26.94 -3.57
C THR A 10 -11.51 25.87 -3.37
N LYS A 11 -12.14 25.45 -4.45
CA LYS A 11 -13.03 24.29 -4.48
C LYS A 11 -12.27 23.01 -4.08
N SER A 12 -12.96 22.06 -3.45
CA SER A 12 -12.33 20.79 -3.07
C SER A 12 -12.27 19.85 -4.27
N TRP A 13 -11.20 19.06 -4.38
CA TRP A 13 -11.08 18.07 -5.46
C TRP A 13 -12.14 16.95 -5.34
N TRP A 14 -12.69 16.73 -4.14
CA TRP A 14 -13.79 15.81 -3.87
C TRP A 14 -15.18 16.45 -3.99
N SER A 15 -15.29 17.72 -4.44
CA SER A 15 -16.58 18.34 -4.69
C SER A 15 -17.26 17.71 -5.91
N PRO A 16 -18.61 17.57 -5.92
CA PRO A 16 -19.33 17.05 -7.08
C PRO A 16 -19.01 17.80 -8.37
N LYS A 17 -18.90 17.08 -9.49
CA LYS A 17 -18.72 17.70 -10.82
C LYS A 17 -19.88 18.66 -11.09
N GLY A 18 -19.58 19.86 -11.58
CA GLY A 18 -20.58 20.89 -11.87
C GLY A 18 -21.10 21.69 -10.66
N SER A 19 -20.68 21.37 -9.43
CA SER A 19 -21.04 22.23 -8.27
C SER A 19 -20.46 23.65 -8.41
N PRO A 20 -21.12 24.69 -7.89
CA PRO A 20 -20.59 26.05 -7.93
C PRO A 20 -19.29 26.16 -7.13
N ASP A 21 -18.51 27.20 -7.42
CA ASP A 21 -17.35 27.55 -6.59
C ASP A 21 -17.80 27.94 -5.19
N PRO A 22 -16.98 27.65 -4.17
CA PRO A 22 -17.38 27.90 -2.81
C PRO A 22 -17.41 29.42 -2.55
N ILE A 23 -18.41 29.88 -1.81
CA ILE A 23 -18.60 31.30 -1.44
C ILE A 23 -17.28 31.89 -0.90
N PRO A 24 -16.87 33.13 -1.22
CA PRO A 24 -15.66 33.75 -0.67
C PRO A 24 -15.59 33.64 0.85
N LEU A 25 -14.38 33.48 1.40
CA LEU A 25 -14.17 33.24 2.83
C LEU A 25 -14.78 34.34 3.70
N GLU A 26 -14.75 35.57 3.22
CA GLU A 26 -15.23 36.79 3.87
C GLU A 26 -16.76 36.84 3.95
N GLN A 27 -17.44 36.13 3.04
CA GLN A 27 -18.90 36.04 2.95
C GLN A 27 -19.45 34.78 3.61
N ARG A 28 -18.57 33.87 4.06
CA ARG A 28 -19.00 32.72 4.86
C ARG A 28 -19.24 33.23 6.26
N GLU A 29 -20.43 32.96 6.80
CA GLU A 29 -20.67 33.11 8.23
C GLU A 29 -19.55 32.36 8.96
N SER A 30 -18.66 33.11 9.61
CA SER A 30 -17.72 32.49 10.53
C SER A 30 -18.58 31.88 11.61
N VAL A 31 -18.70 30.56 11.63
CA VAL A 31 -19.35 29.86 12.74
C VAL A 31 -18.44 30.08 13.93
N THR A 32 -18.69 31.20 14.61
CA THR A 32 -18.15 31.52 15.91
C THR A 32 -18.41 30.27 16.74
N PRO A 33 -17.39 29.65 17.34
CA PRO A 33 -17.61 28.50 18.17
C PRO A 33 -18.68 28.87 19.21
N ALA A 34 -19.74 28.06 19.34
CA ALA A 34 -20.47 28.05 20.58
C ALA A 34 -19.46 27.96 21.73
N PRO A 35 -19.60 28.77 22.79
CA PRO A 35 -18.68 28.72 23.91
C PRO A 35 -18.55 27.26 24.38
N ASP A 36 -17.32 26.79 24.55
CA ASP A 36 -17.10 25.42 25.02
C ASP A 36 -17.74 25.31 26.43
N HIS A 37 -18.65 24.36 26.62
CA HIS A 37 -19.26 24.15 27.92
C HIS A 37 -18.20 23.61 28.87
N ILE A 38 -18.16 24.17 30.08
CA ILE A 38 -17.21 23.79 31.12
C ILE A 38 -17.83 22.69 31.97
N CYS A 39 -17.13 21.55 32.06
CA CYS A 39 -17.54 20.48 32.96
C CYS A 39 -17.39 20.93 34.42
N LEU A 40 -18.44 20.87 35.22
CA LEU A 40 -18.37 21.22 36.64
C LEU A 40 -17.50 20.25 37.47
N SER A 41 -17.31 19.00 37.01
CA SER A 41 -16.53 17.99 37.72
C SER A 41 -15.02 18.10 37.47
N CYS A 42 -14.60 18.32 36.22
CA CYS A 42 -13.17 18.42 35.87
C CYS A 42 -12.70 19.83 35.47
N SER A 43 -13.61 20.80 35.39
CA SER A 43 -13.34 22.19 34.96
C SER A 43 -12.73 22.33 33.55
N ILE A 44 -12.82 21.28 32.72
CA ILE A 44 -12.33 21.31 31.33
C ILE A 44 -13.48 21.74 30.41
N GLY A 45 -13.22 22.77 29.61
CA GLY A 45 -14.08 23.21 28.52
C GLY A 45 -14.04 22.22 27.35
N THR A 46 -15.19 21.72 26.93
CA THR A 46 -15.30 20.87 25.74
C THR A 46 -16.45 21.33 24.84
N ALA A 47 -16.25 21.21 23.53
CA ALA A 47 -17.28 21.55 22.56
C ALA A 47 -18.47 20.58 22.64
N GLN A 48 -19.68 21.07 22.37
CA GLN A 48 -20.82 20.19 22.15
C GLN A 48 -20.67 19.48 20.79
N VAL A 49 -20.31 18.20 20.82
CA VAL A 49 -20.08 17.39 19.61
C VAL A 49 -21.41 16.87 19.03
N PHE A 50 -22.42 16.65 19.87
CA PHE A 50 -23.67 15.97 19.50
C PHE A 50 -24.90 16.87 19.65
N ALA A 51 -25.88 16.69 18.76
CA ALA A 51 -27.11 17.47 18.74
C ALA A 51 -28.01 17.18 19.95
N GLN A 52 -27.94 15.96 20.49
CA GLN A 52 -28.75 15.49 21.62
C GLN A 52 -28.41 16.21 22.94
N GLY A 53 -27.18 16.71 23.08
CA GLY A 53 -26.76 17.41 24.28
C GLY A 53 -25.24 17.46 24.44
N TRP A 54 -24.80 18.25 25.41
CA TRP A 54 -23.41 18.32 25.81
C TRP A 54 -23.06 17.21 26.81
N MET A 55 -21.85 16.66 26.69
CA MET A 55 -21.28 15.67 27.60
C MET A 55 -19.79 15.94 27.80
N CYS A 56 -19.24 15.54 28.94
CA CYS A 56 -17.80 15.65 29.15
C CYS A 56 -17.04 14.64 28.28
N LEU A 57 -16.07 15.12 27.50
CA LEU A 57 -15.23 14.30 26.62
C LEU A 57 -13.83 14.05 27.18
N ASN A 58 -13.58 14.41 28.44
CA ASN A 58 -12.34 14.06 29.12
C ASN A 58 -12.45 12.62 29.69
N PRO A 59 -11.69 11.64 29.19
CA PRO A 59 -11.76 10.25 29.65
C PRO A 59 -11.37 10.05 31.12
N LEU A 60 -10.72 11.03 31.74
CA LEU A 60 -10.33 10.99 33.16
C LEU A 60 -11.40 11.57 34.10
N CYS A 61 -12.50 12.11 33.58
CA CYS A 61 -13.56 12.71 34.37
C CYS A 61 -14.59 11.66 34.79
N ALA A 62 -15.13 11.77 36.02
CA ALA A 62 -16.23 10.92 36.47
C ALA A 62 -17.52 11.09 35.65
N GLU A 63 -17.67 12.26 35.01
CA GLU A 63 -18.77 12.60 34.10
C GLU A 63 -18.44 12.32 32.63
N PHE A 64 -17.36 11.59 32.36
CA PHE A 64 -17.02 11.17 31.01
C PHE A 64 -18.18 10.40 30.37
N TRP A 65 -18.54 10.82 29.16
CA TRP A 65 -19.54 10.14 28.34
C TRP A 65 -20.91 10.01 29.02
N LYS A 66 -21.34 11.05 29.75
CA LYS A 66 -22.68 11.17 30.33
C LYS A 66 -23.38 12.44 29.87
N MET A 67 -24.69 12.34 29.59
CA MET A 67 -25.59 13.48 29.40
C MET A 67 -26.50 13.56 30.63
N GLU A 68 -26.48 14.69 31.33
CA GLU A 68 -27.32 14.92 32.52
C GLU A 68 -27.19 13.78 33.58
N GLY A 69 -25.97 13.24 33.73
CA GLY A 69 -25.67 12.14 34.67
C GLY A 69 -26.04 10.73 34.18
N SER A 70 -26.62 10.59 32.99
CA SER A 70 -27.04 9.32 32.40
C SER A 70 -26.20 8.95 31.16
N PRO A 71 -26.08 7.65 30.81
CA PRO A 71 -25.41 7.26 29.56
C PRO A 71 -26.18 7.81 28.35
N PRO A 72 -25.47 8.25 27.29
CA PRO A 72 -26.11 8.81 26.10
C PRO A 72 -26.90 7.74 25.33
N PRO A 73 -27.84 8.15 24.46
CA PRO A 73 -28.55 7.26 23.55
C PRO A 73 -27.59 6.45 22.65
N SER A 74 -28.04 5.28 22.20
CA SER A 74 -27.27 4.41 21.29
C SER A 74 -26.99 5.04 19.92
N GLN A 75 -27.81 6.01 19.51
CA GLN A 75 -27.66 6.76 18.28
C GLN A 75 -27.43 8.23 18.59
N LEU A 76 -26.28 8.74 18.15
CA LEU A 76 -25.88 10.13 18.31
C LEU A 76 -25.71 10.79 16.95
N THR A 77 -26.12 12.05 16.87
CA THR A 77 -26.02 12.86 15.65
C THR A 77 -25.06 14.00 15.93
N PHE A 78 -24.11 14.25 15.04
CA PHE A 78 -23.21 15.39 15.21
C PHE A 78 -24.00 16.71 15.21
N ALA A 79 -23.68 17.60 16.16
CA ALA A 79 -24.27 18.92 16.21
C ALA A 79 -23.93 19.70 14.93
N PRO A 80 -24.90 20.37 14.28
CA PRO A 80 -24.63 21.17 13.07
C PRO A 80 -23.53 22.22 13.30
N GLU A 81 -23.53 22.85 14.48
CA GLU A 81 -22.52 23.81 14.87
C GLU A 81 -21.12 23.20 14.98
N PHE A 82 -21.01 21.97 15.49
CA PHE A 82 -19.74 21.25 15.54
C PHE A 82 -19.21 20.91 14.14
N LEU A 83 -20.11 20.53 13.22
CA LEU A 83 -19.73 20.23 11.84
C LEU A 83 -19.29 21.49 11.08
N ALA A 84 -19.94 22.63 11.37
CA ALA A 84 -19.65 23.89 10.72
C ALA A 84 -18.48 24.66 11.37
N LYS A 85 -18.14 24.38 12.64
CA LYS A 85 -17.00 24.97 13.37
C LYS A 85 -15.71 24.85 12.57
N ARG A 86 -15.02 25.97 12.34
CA ARG A 86 -13.69 26.00 11.70
C ARG A 86 -12.62 26.37 12.71
N SER A 87 -11.59 25.55 12.79
CA SER A 87 -10.42 25.83 13.61
C SER A 87 -9.44 26.69 12.82
N LYS A 88 -8.97 27.80 13.39
CA LYS A 88 -7.78 28.46 12.83
C LYS A 88 -6.59 27.51 13.01
N PRO A 89 -5.83 27.20 11.95
CA PRO A 89 -4.63 26.39 12.09
C PRO A 89 -3.69 27.07 13.10
N LYS A 90 -3.38 26.39 14.21
CA LYS A 90 -2.45 26.94 15.22
C LYS A 90 -1.03 27.07 14.67
N ASN A 91 -0.67 26.20 13.72
CA ASN A 91 0.61 26.18 13.04
C ASN A 91 0.40 26.20 11.52
N VAL A 92 1.28 26.88 10.81
CA VAL A 92 1.37 26.77 9.35
C VAL A 92 1.88 25.36 9.05
N VAL A 93 0.99 24.47 8.61
CA VAL A 93 1.38 23.11 8.20
C VAL A 93 1.98 23.20 6.81
N LEU A 94 3.29 23.37 6.75
CA LEU A 94 4.05 23.17 5.52
C LEU A 94 4.50 21.70 5.48
N PRO A 95 4.26 20.99 4.38
CA PRO A 95 4.85 19.67 4.22
C PRO A 95 6.39 19.83 4.24
N PRO A 96 7.12 18.91 4.90
CA PRO A 96 8.58 19.01 5.03
C PRO A 96 9.29 18.88 3.67
N CYS A 97 8.58 18.41 2.65
CA CYS A 97 9.06 18.27 1.29
C CYS A 97 7.92 18.53 0.28
N SER A 98 8.28 18.70 -0.99
CA SER A 98 7.29 18.84 -2.06
C SER A 98 6.34 17.65 -2.10
N LEU A 99 5.04 17.92 -2.17
CA LEU A 99 4.00 16.90 -2.41
C LEU A 99 4.08 16.31 -3.82
N VAL A 100 4.78 17.00 -4.73
CA VAL A 100 5.12 16.52 -6.06
C VAL A 100 6.64 16.42 -6.12
N PRO A 101 7.23 15.36 -5.52
CA PRO A 101 8.67 15.17 -5.57
C PRO A 101 9.10 14.88 -7.00
N ASP A 102 10.16 15.54 -7.44
CA ASP A 102 10.82 15.20 -8.70
C ASP A 102 11.70 13.96 -8.47
N LEU A 103 11.06 12.80 -8.52
CA LEU A 103 11.76 11.54 -8.31
C LEU A 103 12.75 11.25 -9.44
N LEU A 104 12.45 11.71 -10.66
CA LEU A 104 13.24 11.36 -11.84
C LEU A 104 14.63 12.01 -11.81
N SER A 105 14.75 13.24 -11.30
CA SER A 105 16.08 13.86 -11.13
C SER A 105 16.96 13.18 -10.09
N THR A 106 16.39 12.41 -9.17
CA THR A 106 17.19 11.61 -8.22
C THR A 106 17.79 10.36 -8.85
N PHE A 107 17.31 9.94 -10.03
CA PHE A 107 17.86 8.83 -10.79
C PHE A 107 19.02 9.31 -11.68
N SER A 108 20.09 9.86 -11.08
CA SER A 108 21.30 10.20 -11.84
C SER A 108 21.91 8.96 -12.50
N ASN A 109 22.42 9.09 -13.73
CA ASN A 109 23.01 8.00 -14.53
C ASN A 109 24.17 7.25 -13.84
N ASP A 110 24.79 7.84 -12.82
CA ASP A 110 25.95 7.27 -12.13
C ASP A 110 25.57 6.42 -10.91
N GLN A 111 24.29 6.35 -10.54
CA GLN A 111 23.84 5.48 -9.45
C GLN A 111 23.51 4.08 -9.94
N THR A 112 24.33 3.13 -9.49
CA THR A 112 24.08 1.70 -9.59
C THR A 112 22.75 1.34 -8.90
N ASP A 113 21.79 0.89 -9.71
CA ASP A 113 20.65 0.05 -9.33
C ASP A 113 19.40 0.79 -8.85
N VAL A 114 18.98 1.83 -9.59
CA VAL A 114 17.69 2.51 -9.41
C VAL A 114 16.54 1.51 -9.24
N THR A 115 16.47 0.48 -10.08
CA THR A 115 15.36 -0.51 -10.07
C THR A 115 15.35 -1.40 -8.82
N GLY A 116 16.50 -1.59 -8.16
CA GLY A 116 16.60 -2.30 -6.88
C GLY A 116 16.16 -1.46 -5.68
N THR A 117 16.10 -0.13 -5.82
CA THR A 117 15.72 0.75 -4.72
C THR A 117 14.23 0.67 -4.41
N ARG A 118 13.90 0.81 -3.11
CA ARG A 118 12.51 0.90 -2.63
C ARG A 118 11.71 2.03 -3.29
N MET A 119 12.39 3.06 -3.78
CA MET A 119 11.76 4.19 -4.46
C MET A 119 11.24 3.80 -5.85
N ALA A 120 12.00 2.99 -6.60
CA ALA A 120 11.57 2.53 -7.92
C ALA A 120 10.40 1.54 -7.90
N TRP A 121 10.06 0.99 -6.72
CA TRP A 121 8.92 0.09 -6.57
C TRP A 121 7.59 0.82 -6.45
N LYS A 122 7.63 2.14 -6.21
CA LYS A 122 6.47 2.99 -6.03
C LYS A 122 6.00 3.61 -7.35
N GLY A 123 4.80 4.18 -7.31
CA GLY A 123 4.33 5.09 -8.35
C GLY A 123 5.11 6.41 -8.35
N ILE A 124 4.99 7.17 -9.43
CA ILE A 124 5.60 8.50 -9.60
C ILE A 124 4.53 9.54 -9.95
N VAL A 125 4.85 10.82 -9.84
CA VAL A 125 4.00 11.87 -10.39
C VAL A 125 4.46 12.17 -11.82
N CYS A 126 3.53 12.19 -12.77
CA CYS A 126 3.83 12.52 -14.15
C CYS A 126 4.40 13.94 -14.26
N PRO A 127 5.59 14.15 -14.86
CA PRO A 127 6.13 15.50 -15.00
C PRO A 127 5.34 16.36 -16.01
N GLN A 128 4.62 15.73 -16.96
CA GLN A 128 3.83 16.42 -17.98
C GLN A 128 2.44 16.85 -17.48
N CYS A 129 1.63 15.89 -16.99
CA CYS A 129 0.24 16.17 -16.61
C CYS A 129 -0.01 16.20 -15.09
N ARG A 130 1.01 15.97 -14.25
CA ARG A 130 0.92 15.90 -12.78
C ARG A 130 -0.01 14.82 -12.22
N ALA A 131 -0.51 13.90 -13.05
CA ALA A 131 -1.26 12.74 -12.57
C ALA A 131 -0.34 11.73 -11.88
N CYS A 132 -0.89 10.99 -10.90
CA CYS A 132 -0.18 9.87 -10.28
C CYS A 132 -0.09 8.70 -11.26
N ILE A 133 1.12 8.21 -11.51
CA ILE A 133 1.41 7.05 -12.32
C ILE A 133 1.67 5.86 -11.39
N ALA A 134 0.83 4.83 -11.49
CA ALA A 134 1.04 3.58 -10.79
C ALA A 134 2.19 2.76 -11.43
N ARG A 135 2.91 1.98 -10.63
CA ARG A 135 3.91 1.02 -11.16
C ARG A 135 3.21 -0.24 -11.67
N ILE A 136 2.66 -0.17 -12.87
CA ILE A 136 1.98 -1.31 -13.51
C ILE A 136 2.97 -2.16 -14.29
N HIS A 137 3.80 -1.54 -15.13
CA HIS A 137 4.76 -2.27 -15.95
C HIS A 137 6.05 -2.55 -15.18
N TRP A 138 6.62 -3.74 -15.38
CA TRP A 138 7.88 -4.12 -14.74
C TRP A 138 9.03 -3.18 -15.12
N ARG A 139 9.16 -2.84 -16.41
CA ARG A 139 10.32 -2.08 -16.93
C ARG A 139 10.12 -0.57 -17.03
N ARG A 140 8.89 -0.07 -16.90
CA ARG A 140 8.59 1.35 -17.15
C ARG A 140 7.46 1.89 -16.29
N TRP A 141 7.44 3.21 -16.14
CA TRP A 141 6.25 3.97 -15.77
C TRP A 141 5.63 4.56 -17.03
N GLU A 142 4.31 4.50 -17.12
CA GLU A 142 3.54 4.96 -18.26
C GLU A 142 2.30 5.70 -17.77
N CYS A 143 2.10 6.94 -18.22
CA CYS A 143 0.95 7.73 -17.80
C CYS A 143 -0.30 7.28 -18.53
N SER A 144 -1.37 6.98 -17.79
CA SER A 144 -2.68 6.57 -18.35
C SER A 144 -3.64 7.74 -18.57
N THR A 145 -3.22 8.97 -18.31
CA THR A 145 -4.07 10.15 -18.49
C THR A 145 -4.30 10.42 -19.97
N ALA A 146 -5.56 10.57 -20.39
CA ALA A 146 -5.91 10.87 -21.77
C ALA A 146 -5.16 12.10 -22.29
N GLY A 147 -4.48 11.96 -23.42
CA GLY A 147 -3.66 13.03 -24.02
C GLY A 147 -2.26 13.20 -23.43
N CYS A 148 -1.86 12.40 -22.45
CA CYS A 148 -0.50 12.39 -21.90
C CYS A 148 0.29 11.19 -22.45
N GLY A 149 1.40 11.44 -23.15
CA GLY A 149 2.27 10.41 -23.73
C GLY A 149 3.49 10.06 -22.88
N PHE A 150 3.52 10.50 -21.62
CA PHE A 150 4.70 10.32 -20.78
C PHE A 150 4.98 8.83 -20.50
N GLN A 151 6.20 8.42 -20.80
CA GLN A 151 6.77 7.13 -20.40
C GLN A 151 8.20 7.31 -19.90
N TYR A 152 8.59 6.53 -18.90
CA TYR A 152 9.96 6.52 -18.38
C TYR A 152 10.38 5.11 -18.02
N SER A 153 11.48 4.65 -18.61
CA SER A 153 12.10 3.36 -18.33
C SER A 153 13.38 3.61 -17.55
N PRO A 154 13.41 3.35 -16.22
CA PRO A 154 14.65 3.50 -15.46
C PRO A 154 15.69 2.49 -15.97
N PRO A 155 16.99 2.83 -15.91
CA PRO A 155 18.04 1.85 -16.20
C PRO A 155 17.93 0.67 -15.25
N MET A 156 17.99 -0.54 -15.80
CA MET A 156 18.14 -1.79 -15.05
C MET A 156 19.56 -2.29 -15.27
N ASN A 157 20.41 -2.13 -14.26
CA ASN A 157 21.71 -2.78 -14.28
C ASN A 157 21.54 -4.27 -13.96
N HIS A 158 22.53 -5.05 -14.39
CA HIS A 158 22.56 -6.47 -14.15
C HIS A 158 22.93 -6.77 -12.69
N ILE A 159 21.94 -7.27 -11.94
CA ILE A 159 22.07 -7.78 -10.58
C ILE A 159 22.55 -9.24 -10.66
N SER A 160 23.65 -9.54 -9.97
CA SER A 160 24.16 -10.90 -9.89
C SER A 160 23.22 -11.82 -9.10
N LEU A 161 23.12 -13.10 -9.48
CA LEU A 161 22.38 -14.08 -8.68
C LEU A 161 22.92 -14.18 -7.25
N ARG A 162 24.24 -14.05 -7.07
CA ARG A 162 24.89 -14.14 -5.76
C ARG A 162 24.51 -13.01 -4.81
N SER A 163 24.18 -11.82 -5.33
CA SER A 163 23.74 -10.70 -4.49
C SER A 163 22.31 -10.87 -3.99
N VAL A 164 21.47 -11.67 -4.68
CA VAL A 164 20.08 -11.94 -4.26
C VAL A 164 19.92 -13.28 -3.53
N LEU A 165 20.82 -14.22 -3.76
CA LEU A 165 20.87 -15.53 -3.11
C LEU A 165 22.26 -15.73 -2.48
N PRO A 166 22.46 -15.29 -1.23
CA PRO A 166 23.71 -15.50 -0.52
C PRO A 166 23.93 -17.00 -0.30
N ASP A 167 25.15 -17.48 -0.51
CA ASP A 167 25.51 -18.89 -0.32
C ASP A 167 25.19 -19.41 1.10
N LEU A 168 25.25 -18.52 2.10
CA LEU A 168 24.89 -18.82 3.50
C LEU A 168 23.41 -19.15 3.72
N GLU A 169 22.53 -18.80 2.77
CA GLU A 169 21.10 -19.09 2.84
C GLU A 169 20.73 -20.42 2.19
N MET A 170 21.71 -21.22 1.77
CA MET A 170 21.48 -22.49 1.10
C MET A 170 21.88 -23.67 1.99
N SER A 171 20.99 -24.64 2.10
CA SER A 171 21.27 -25.92 2.75
C SER A 171 22.24 -26.78 1.91
N PRO A 172 22.89 -27.80 2.51
CA PRO A 172 23.74 -28.74 1.76
C PRO A 172 23.00 -29.43 0.60
N SER A 173 21.69 -29.66 0.76
CA SER A 173 20.81 -30.23 -0.27
C SER A 173 20.47 -29.26 -1.39
N GLY A 174 21.03 -28.05 -1.38
CA GLY A 174 20.83 -27.01 -2.39
C GLY A 174 19.47 -26.32 -2.32
N HIS A 175 18.66 -26.56 -1.28
CA HIS A 175 17.43 -25.81 -1.03
C HIS A 175 17.76 -24.53 -0.27
N LYS A 176 17.07 -23.42 -0.55
CA LYS A 176 17.11 -22.24 0.33
C LYS A 176 16.73 -22.66 1.76
N LEU A 177 17.25 -21.99 2.77
CA LEU A 177 16.82 -22.19 4.16
C LEU A 177 15.39 -21.65 4.33
N PRO A 178 14.53 -22.28 5.15
CA PRO A 178 13.20 -21.76 5.43
C PRO A 178 13.30 -20.41 6.14
N THR A 179 12.53 -19.42 5.69
CA THR A 179 12.39 -18.17 6.42
C THR A 179 11.45 -18.44 7.60
N VAL A 180 11.99 -18.46 8.81
CA VAL A 180 11.18 -18.61 10.03
C VAL A 180 10.55 -17.25 10.35
N PRO A 181 9.21 -17.10 10.29
CA PRO A 181 8.55 -15.89 10.73
C PRO A 181 8.85 -15.64 12.21
N LYS A 182 9.01 -14.37 12.60
CA LYS A 182 9.17 -14.01 14.03
C LYS A 182 7.90 -14.29 14.85
N ASP A 183 6.77 -14.46 14.18
CA ASP A 183 5.48 -14.76 14.80
C ASP A 183 5.19 -16.26 14.72
N ILE A 184 5.02 -16.90 15.88
CA ILE A 184 4.85 -18.34 16.04
C ILE A 184 3.50 -18.81 15.47
N THR A 185 2.52 -17.92 15.37
CA THR A 185 1.13 -18.24 14.97
C THR A 185 0.99 -18.67 13.49
N SER A 186 2.00 -18.42 12.66
CA SER A 186 1.97 -18.66 11.21
C SER A 186 3.13 -19.52 10.72
N MET A 187 3.63 -20.44 11.56
CA MET A 187 4.73 -21.33 11.18
C MET A 187 4.30 -22.30 10.06
N PRO A 188 5.03 -22.37 8.93
CA PRO A 188 4.68 -23.29 7.87
C PRO A 188 5.01 -24.73 8.25
N THR A 189 4.19 -25.66 7.76
CA THR A 189 4.57 -27.08 7.68
C THR A 189 5.53 -27.25 6.51
N ILE A 190 6.77 -27.66 6.79
CA ILE A 190 7.83 -27.80 5.79
C ILE A 190 8.02 -29.27 5.41
N GLN A 191 7.97 -29.57 4.11
CA GLN A 191 8.23 -30.90 3.57
C GLN A 191 9.30 -30.82 2.49
N TYR A 192 10.37 -31.60 2.62
CA TYR A 192 11.41 -31.68 1.61
C TYR A 192 11.10 -32.81 0.62
N MET A 193 10.96 -32.43 -0.65
CA MET A 193 10.92 -33.32 -1.79
C MET A 193 12.26 -33.18 -2.52
N LYS A 194 12.75 -34.24 -3.16
CA LYS A 194 14.08 -34.29 -3.82
C LYS A 194 14.51 -32.96 -4.46
N ASN A 195 13.65 -32.43 -5.33
CA ASN A 195 13.90 -31.22 -6.12
C ASN A 195 13.21 -29.96 -5.58
N TYR A 196 12.27 -30.10 -4.64
CA TYR A 196 11.45 -28.99 -4.14
C TYR A 196 11.24 -29.06 -2.63
N ARG A 197 11.36 -27.95 -1.93
CA ARG A 197 10.85 -27.77 -0.57
C ARG A 197 9.44 -27.20 -0.65
N LYS A 198 8.49 -27.81 0.05
CA LYS A 198 7.09 -27.38 0.15
C LYS A 198 6.84 -26.77 1.52
N ASP A 199 6.53 -25.48 1.56
CA ASP A 199 6.14 -24.74 2.75
C ASP A 199 4.62 -24.51 2.72
N THR A 200 3.89 -25.06 3.68
CA THR A 200 2.42 -24.98 3.73
C THR A 200 1.98 -24.12 4.92
N PHE A 201 1.32 -23.00 4.64
CA PHE A 201 0.77 -22.06 5.61
C PHE A 201 -0.74 -22.27 5.70
N VAL A 202 -1.26 -22.44 6.91
CA VAL A 202 -2.70 -22.44 7.17
C VAL A 202 -3.06 -21.06 7.69
N LEU A 203 -3.90 -20.34 6.95
CA LEU A 203 -4.38 -19.01 7.30
C LEU A 203 -5.79 -19.13 7.88
N PRO A 204 -5.99 -18.88 9.18
CA PRO A 204 -7.31 -18.97 9.81
C PRO A 204 -8.33 -18.09 9.08
N GLY A 205 -9.42 -18.68 8.60
CA GLY A 205 -10.49 -17.97 7.88
C GLY A 205 -10.16 -17.58 6.42
N ALA A 206 -8.95 -17.85 5.92
CA ALA A 206 -8.52 -17.48 4.57
C ALA A 206 -7.99 -18.66 3.73
N GLY A 207 -7.88 -19.86 4.30
CA GLY A 207 -7.53 -21.09 3.58
C GLY A 207 -6.07 -21.49 3.72
N ILE A 208 -5.54 -22.19 2.71
CA ILE A 208 -4.19 -22.78 2.73
C ILE A 208 -3.34 -22.18 1.61
N VAL A 209 -2.14 -21.72 1.94
CA VAL A 209 -1.14 -21.24 0.99
C VAL A 209 0.02 -22.23 0.96
N THR A 210 0.31 -22.79 -0.21
CA THR A 210 1.47 -23.67 -0.40
C THR A 210 2.51 -22.99 -1.29
N HIS A 211 3.74 -22.94 -0.81
CA HIS A 211 4.90 -22.41 -1.53
C HIS A 211 5.88 -23.54 -1.85
N PHE A 212 6.23 -23.70 -3.12
CA PHE A 212 7.27 -24.64 -3.57
C PHE A 212 8.57 -23.87 -3.89
N ALA A 213 9.64 -24.19 -3.18
CA ALA A 213 10.98 -23.66 -3.40
C ALA A 213 11.88 -24.72 -4.05
N ALA A 214 12.33 -24.47 -5.27
CA ALA A 214 13.22 -25.36 -6.00
C ALA A 214 14.65 -25.38 -5.44
N ASN A 215 15.34 -26.52 -5.57
CA ASN A 215 16.76 -26.64 -5.22
C ASN A 215 17.68 -26.13 -6.34
N ARG A 216 18.99 -26.03 -6.03
CA ARG A 216 20.03 -25.59 -6.98
C ARG A 216 19.97 -26.34 -8.31
N THR A 217 19.77 -27.66 -8.30
CA THR A 217 19.74 -28.47 -9.53
C THR A 217 18.61 -28.06 -10.48
N VAL A 218 17.42 -27.75 -9.94
CA VAL A 218 16.30 -27.25 -10.75
C VAL A 218 16.54 -25.80 -11.15
N ASN A 219 17.09 -24.97 -10.27
CA ASN A 219 17.32 -23.55 -10.56
C ASN A 219 18.33 -23.34 -11.69
N SER A 220 19.41 -24.13 -11.70
CA SER A 220 20.54 -23.99 -12.63
C SER A 220 20.40 -24.81 -13.91
N CYS A 221 19.25 -25.47 -14.15
CA CYS A 221 19.08 -26.22 -15.40
C CYS A 221 18.99 -25.25 -16.59
N PRO A 222 19.36 -25.68 -17.82
CA PRO A 222 19.23 -24.83 -19.00
C PRO A 222 17.79 -24.37 -19.22
N GLY A 223 17.58 -23.06 -19.35
CA GLY A 223 16.25 -22.44 -19.41
C GLY A 223 15.51 -22.41 -18.07
N GLY A 224 16.22 -22.69 -16.98
CA GLY A 224 15.69 -22.73 -15.62
C GLY A 224 15.52 -21.34 -14.98
N PRO A 225 15.11 -21.29 -13.71
CA PRO A 225 14.96 -20.06 -12.93
C PRO A 225 16.15 -19.10 -12.96
N ASP A 226 17.39 -19.60 -12.97
CA ASP A 226 18.60 -18.75 -13.01
C ASP A 226 18.74 -18.02 -14.36
N ASP A 227 18.43 -18.71 -15.46
CA ASP A 227 18.40 -18.13 -16.81
C ASP A 227 17.23 -17.16 -16.96
N LEU A 228 16.04 -17.50 -16.43
CA LEU A 228 14.87 -16.62 -16.42
C LEU A 228 15.14 -15.33 -15.63
N PHE A 229 15.82 -15.42 -14.49
CA PHE A 229 16.24 -14.25 -13.72
C PHE A 229 17.17 -13.34 -14.52
N SER A 230 18.12 -13.93 -15.26
CA SER A 230 19.01 -13.19 -16.15
C SER A 230 18.24 -12.55 -17.32
N LEU A 231 17.24 -13.24 -17.85
CA LEU A 231 16.39 -12.78 -18.95
C LEU A 231 15.50 -11.60 -18.54
N MET A 232 14.84 -11.68 -17.38
CA MET A 232 13.97 -10.62 -16.84
C MET A 232 14.66 -9.27 -16.66
N GLN A 233 15.99 -9.28 -16.52
CA GLN A 233 16.80 -8.07 -16.37
C GLN A 233 17.13 -7.44 -17.73
N ARG A 234 17.22 -8.25 -18.79
CA ARG A 234 17.66 -7.83 -20.14
C ARG A 234 16.48 -7.57 -21.07
N GLU A 235 15.44 -8.37 -21.00
CA GLU A 235 14.31 -8.38 -21.93
C GLU A 235 13.00 -7.92 -21.30
N ASP A 236 12.13 -7.33 -22.11
CA ASP A 236 10.77 -7.00 -21.70
C ASP A 236 9.87 -8.21 -21.93
N LEU A 237 9.66 -8.98 -20.87
CA LEU A 237 8.78 -10.15 -20.89
C LEU A 237 7.29 -9.77 -20.76
N GLY A 238 6.93 -8.49 -20.84
CA GLY A 238 5.55 -8.03 -20.74
C GLY A 238 4.95 -8.17 -19.34
N LEU A 239 5.80 -8.31 -18.32
CA LEU A 239 5.38 -8.49 -16.93
C LEU A 239 4.63 -7.25 -16.43
N ARG A 240 3.40 -7.47 -15.96
CA ARG A 240 2.52 -6.42 -15.41
C ARG A 240 2.09 -6.80 -14.01
N ARG A 241 2.14 -5.82 -13.11
CA ARG A 241 1.48 -5.95 -11.81
C ARG A 241 -0.02 -6.01 -12.05
N TYR A 242 -0.67 -6.97 -11.40
CA TYR A 242 -2.12 -7.07 -11.46
C TYR A 242 -2.74 -5.76 -10.96
N PRO A 243 -3.66 -5.15 -11.71
CA PRO A 243 -4.32 -3.94 -11.28
C PRO A 243 -5.15 -4.27 -10.05
N ILE A 244 -4.69 -3.85 -8.88
CA ILE A 244 -5.54 -3.82 -7.70
C ILE A 244 -6.57 -2.72 -7.98
N SER A 245 -7.83 -3.10 -8.18
CA SER A 245 -8.91 -2.14 -8.38
C SER A 245 -8.86 -1.11 -7.24
N PRO A 246 -8.99 0.20 -7.51
CA PRO A 246 -9.11 1.18 -6.45
C PRO A 246 -10.39 0.85 -5.67
N CYS A 247 -10.24 0.16 -4.53
CA CYS A 247 -11.29 0.09 -3.53
C CYS A 247 -11.58 1.54 -3.14
N VAL A 248 -12.75 2.04 -3.52
CA VAL A 248 -13.27 3.32 -3.04
C VAL A 248 -13.64 3.10 -1.57
N GLY A 249 -12.64 3.16 -0.69
CA GLY A 249 -12.78 2.87 0.74
C GLY A 249 -11.42 2.87 1.46
N GLU A 250 -11.27 3.82 2.39
CA GLU A 250 -10.26 4.04 3.46
C GLU A 250 -8.75 3.79 3.24
N PHE A 251 -8.29 3.19 2.15
CA PHE A 251 -6.89 2.80 1.99
C PHE A 251 -6.24 3.42 0.74
N PHE A 252 -6.35 4.74 0.59
CA PHE A 252 -5.69 5.49 -0.49
C PHE A 252 -4.15 5.41 -0.45
N LEU A 253 -3.55 4.97 0.67
CA LEU A 253 -2.09 4.87 0.84
C LEU A 253 -1.53 3.46 0.67
N SER A 254 -2.37 2.43 0.58
CA SER A 254 -1.91 1.02 0.44
C SER A 254 -1.35 0.73 -0.94
N PHE A 255 -1.78 1.46 -1.97
CA PHE A 255 -1.28 1.32 -3.34
C PHE A 255 0.19 1.68 -3.49
N PHE A 256 0.75 2.46 -2.55
CA PHE A 256 2.16 2.84 -2.52
C PHE A 256 3.03 1.91 -1.65
N LEU A 257 2.43 0.94 -0.94
CA LEU A 257 3.09 0.20 0.14
C LEU A 257 2.93 -1.33 0.08
N LEU A 258 2.08 -1.88 -0.79
CA LEU A 258 1.96 -3.34 -0.93
C LEU A 258 3.11 -3.89 -1.81
N PRO A 259 4.02 -4.71 -1.27
CA PRO A 259 5.12 -5.33 -2.03
C PRO A 259 4.67 -6.57 -2.82
N PHE A 260 3.36 -6.86 -2.88
CA PHE A 260 2.85 -8.04 -3.58
C PHE A 260 2.90 -7.81 -5.09
N LEU A 261 3.92 -8.37 -5.73
CA LEU A 261 3.96 -8.62 -7.16
C LEU A 261 3.12 -9.87 -7.44
N LEU A 262 1.82 -9.70 -7.68
CA LEU A 262 1.07 -10.64 -8.50
C LEU A 262 1.30 -10.20 -9.95
N LEU A 263 2.13 -10.94 -10.67
CA LEU A 263 2.37 -10.71 -12.09
C LEU A 263 1.42 -11.60 -12.89
N GLU A 264 0.63 -11.01 -13.78
CA GLU A 264 -0.18 -11.74 -14.77
C GLU A 264 0.64 -11.84 -16.07
N SER A 265 0.94 -13.05 -16.53
CA SER A 265 1.56 -13.29 -17.85
C SER A 265 0.47 -13.60 -18.88
N LEU A 266 0.41 -12.82 -19.96
CA LEU A 266 -0.29 -13.25 -21.17
C LEU A 266 0.66 -14.14 -21.99
N ASP A 267 0.25 -15.38 -22.24
CA ASP A 267 0.83 -16.33 -23.21
C ASP A 267 2.34 -16.57 -23.14
N ILE A 268 2.86 -17.00 -21.99
CA ILE A 268 4.14 -17.70 -21.96
C ILE A 268 3.98 -19.01 -21.20
N SER A 269 4.16 -20.13 -21.92
CA SER A 269 4.29 -21.47 -21.34
C SER A 269 5.63 -21.59 -20.58
N LEU A 270 5.79 -20.80 -19.52
CA LEU A 270 6.95 -20.85 -18.64
C LEU A 270 6.71 -21.91 -17.55
N ARG A 271 7.56 -22.94 -17.53
CA ARG A 271 7.69 -23.84 -16.37
C ARG A 271 8.41 -23.09 -15.24
N VAL A 272 7.72 -22.13 -14.62
CA VAL A 272 8.29 -21.36 -13.51
C VAL A 272 8.25 -22.21 -12.24
N GLY A 273 9.43 -22.39 -11.61
CA GLY A 273 9.64 -23.21 -10.42
C GLY A 273 9.02 -22.67 -9.12
N THR A 274 8.07 -21.74 -9.21
CA THR A 274 7.30 -21.24 -8.06
C THR A 274 5.83 -21.20 -8.46
N LYS A 275 5.12 -22.30 -8.19
CA LYS A 275 3.67 -22.38 -8.36
C LYS A 275 3.03 -22.04 -7.01
N ILE A 276 2.37 -20.90 -6.91
CA ILE A 276 1.43 -20.64 -5.80
C ILE A 276 0.06 -21.12 -6.24
N GLN A 277 -0.47 -22.12 -5.56
CA GLN A 277 -1.87 -22.51 -5.68
C GLN A 277 -2.63 -21.91 -4.50
N VAL A 278 -3.55 -21.00 -4.80
CA VAL A 278 -4.59 -20.56 -3.86
C VAL A 278 -5.82 -21.37 -4.21
N VAL A 279 -6.20 -22.30 -3.33
CA VAL A 279 -7.44 -23.06 -3.47
C VAL A 279 -8.49 -22.37 -2.62
N ASN A 280 -9.45 -21.69 -3.25
CA ASN A 280 -10.69 -21.29 -2.60
C ASN A 280 -11.66 -22.46 -2.66
N GLU A 281 -12.27 -22.84 -1.53
CA GLU A 281 -13.18 -23.99 -1.42
C GLU A 281 -14.49 -23.88 -2.23
N ASN A 282 -14.68 -22.88 -3.11
CA ASN A 282 -15.96 -22.69 -3.82
C ASN A 282 -15.87 -22.09 -5.25
N GLN A 283 -14.80 -22.31 -6.03
CA GLN A 283 -14.79 -21.89 -7.46
C GLN A 283 -14.23 -22.95 -8.43
N ASP A 284 -14.98 -23.08 -9.53
CA ASP A 284 -14.87 -24.04 -10.63
C ASP A 284 -13.47 -24.15 -11.29
N ILE A 285 -13.06 -25.38 -11.56
CA ILE A 285 -11.73 -25.79 -12.05
C ILE A 285 -11.67 -25.71 -13.58
N SER A 286 -11.74 -24.52 -14.20
CA SER A 286 -11.60 -24.44 -15.67
C SER A 286 -10.70 -23.35 -16.25
N LYS A 287 -9.97 -22.58 -15.41
CA LYS A 287 -8.94 -21.66 -15.92
C LYS A 287 -7.70 -21.69 -15.03
N ASP A 288 -6.75 -22.55 -15.37
CA ASP A 288 -5.41 -22.55 -14.79
C ASP A 288 -4.72 -21.21 -15.09
N LYS A 289 -4.79 -20.26 -14.15
CA LYS A 289 -3.94 -19.06 -14.15
C LYS A 289 -2.70 -19.35 -13.30
N ALA A 290 -1.53 -19.34 -13.92
CA ALA A 290 -0.25 -19.46 -13.21
C ALA A 290 0.16 -18.10 -12.65
N TRP A 291 0.43 -18.03 -11.34
CA TRP A 291 0.91 -16.83 -10.66
C TRP A 291 2.37 -17.02 -10.26
N ILE A 292 3.23 -16.13 -10.75
CA ILE A 292 4.65 -16.09 -10.35
C ILE A 292 4.78 -15.15 -9.16
N CYS A 293 5.21 -15.69 -8.01
CA CYS A 293 5.51 -14.88 -6.85
C CYS A 293 7.02 -14.77 -6.69
N LEU A 294 7.58 -13.58 -6.96
CA LEU A 294 9.02 -13.29 -6.86
C LEU A 294 9.46 -12.94 -5.41
N TYR A 295 8.66 -13.33 -4.40
CA TYR A 295 8.85 -12.99 -3.00
C TYR A 295 10.27 -13.28 -2.44
N PRO A 296 10.99 -14.36 -2.81
CA PRO A 296 12.28 -14.64 -2.17
C PRO A 296 13.45 -13.82 -2.71
N ILE A 297 13.31 -13.07 -3.81
CA ILE A 297 14.38 -12.25 -4.40
C ILE A 297 14.46 -10.87 -3.72
N PHE A 298 13.34 -10.37 -3.19
CA PHE A 298 13.23 -8.97 -2.73
C PHE A 298 13.12 -8.79 -1.21
N SER A 299 12.95 -9.86 -0.42
CA SER A 299 12.77 -9.74 1.04
C SER A 299 14.02 -9.22 1.78
N ARG A 300 15.22 -9.35 1.21
CA ARG A 300 16.47 -8.87 1.84
C ARG A 300 16.71 -7.37 1.69
N PHE A 301 16.12 -6.70 0.70
CA PHE A 301 16.20 -5.25 0.57
C PHE A 301 15.25 -4.49 1.52
N ILE A 302 14.45 -5.21 2.31
CA ILE A 302 13.49 -4.65 3.27
C ILE A 302 14.11 -4.48 4.67
N GLN A 303 15.30 -5.03 4.93
CA GLN A 303 15.93 -5.03 6.26
C GLN A 303 17.24 -4.21 6.38
N SER A 304 17.64 -3.46 5.36
CA SER A 304 18.75 -2.49 5.44
C SER A 304 18.27 -1.05 5.25
#